data_AF-A0A0D2C1P4-F1
#
_entry.id   AF-A0A0D2C1P4-F1
#
_cell.length_a   1.000
_cell.length_b   1.000
_cell.length_c   1.000
_cell.angle_alpha   90.00
_cell.angle_beta   90.00
_cell.angle_gamma   90.00
#
_symmetry.space_group_name_H-M   'P 1'
#
loop_
_entity.id
_entity.type
_entity.pdbx_description
1 polymer ?
#
loop_
_entity_poly.entity_id
_entity_poly.type
_entity_poly.pdbx_seq_one_letter_code
_entity_poly.pdbx_strand_id
1 'polypeptide(L)'
;MRVGKNAFAGKMVLGFEFNGLVRSPSEVQLSLRRRGMFHALIRTHHITSRKKAAALKTAAKTLQCFALLRSGGVPGVMYVQGHERAAVQKWVDTVHDLRYKDYQLVAPVKALAKCQDKPQNNDDSPAGTLVEVDSVKEMASQMEIRGLLRWWRVAMGFAHE
;
A
#
# COMPACT_ATOMS: atom_id res chain seq x y z
N MET A 1 11.68 -45.41 50.38
CA MET A 1 13.13 -45.10 50.38
C MET A 1 13.85 -46.08 49.45
N ARG A 2 14.71 -45.54 48.55
CA ARG A 2 15.75 -46.19 47.70
C ARG A 2 15.25 -47.19 46.63
N VAL A 3 15.24 -46.85 45.32
CA VAL A 3 16.31 -46.59 44.32
C VAL A 3 16.99 -47.87 43.78
N GLY A 4 16.97 -48.03 42.44
CA GLY A 4 17.90 -48.85 41.63
C GLY A 4 17.20 -49.50 40.42
N LYS A 5 17.17 -48.89 39.23
CA LYS A 5 18.18 -48.81 38.13
C LYS A 5 18.20 -50.02 37.16
N ASN A 6 17.84 -49.69 35.90
CA ASN A 6 18.42 -50.08 34.59
C ASN A 6 18.24 -51.49 34.00
N ALA A 7 17.64 -51.52 32.79
CA ALA A 7 18.14 -52.16 31.54
C ALA A 7 17.13 -51.85 30.40
N PHE A 8 17.43 -50.97 29.44
CA PHE A 8 18.04 -51.19 28.11
C PHE A 8 17.25 -52.03 27.08
N ALA A 9 17.03 -51.36 25.93
CA ALA A 9 16.87 -51.85 24.55
C ALA A 9 15.54 -52.48 24.09
N GLY A 10 14.98 -51.91 23.02
CA GLY A 10 14.01 -52.62 22.16
C GLY A 10 13.13 -51.72 21.29
N LYS A 11 13.67 -51.28 20.15
CA LYS A 11 12.96 -50.68 18.99
C LYS A 11 11.56 -51.27 18.75
N MET A 12 10.58 -50.40 18.49
CA MET A 12 9.79 -50.51 17.25
C MET A 12 9.14 -49.17 16.92
N VAL A 13 9.71 -48.52 15.90
CA VAL A 13 9.15 -47.37 15.21
C VAL A 13 8.13 -47.90 14.22
N LEU A 14 6.85 -47.60 14.47
CA LEU A 14 5.77 -47.54 13.48
C LEU A 14 5.27 -46.10 13.59
N GLY A 15 5.62 -45.18 12.70
CA GLY A 15 5.33 -45.27 11.27
C GLY A 15 4.09 -44.42 10.99
N PHE A 16 4.19 -43.10 11.20
CA PHE A 16 3.29 -42.11 10.62
C PHE A 16 4.10 -40.83 10.34
N GLU A 17 4.76 -40.83 9.18
CA GLU A 17 5.30 -39.63 8.56
C GLU A 17 4.12 -38.74 8.12
N PHE A 18 3.67 -37.86 9.01
CA PHE A 18 2.98 -36.65 8.58
C PHE A 18 4.06 -35.63 8.22
N ASN A 19 4.40 -35.58 6.93
CA ASN A 19 5.13 -34.47 6.32
C ASN A 19 4.20 -33.24 6.26
N GLY A 20 3.83 -32.75 7.44
CA GLY A 20 3.03 -31.54 7.64
C GLY A 20 3.93 -30.50 8.26
N LEU A 21 4.56 -29.69 7.43
CA LEU A 21 5.26 -28.47 7.83
C LEU A 21 4.27 -27.59 8.60
N VAL A 22 4.23 -27.73 9.93
CA VAL A 22 3.50 -26.82 10.82
C VAL A 22 4.21 -25.48 10.73
N ARG A 23 3.79 -24.65 9.77
CA ARG A 23 4.30 -23.30 9.62
C ARG A 23 3.91 -22.52 10.86
N SER A 24 4.88 -21.91 11.52
CA SER A 24 4.66 -21.05 12.67
C SER A 24 3.70 -19.90 12.28
N PRO A 25 2.79 -19.46 13.17
CA PRO A 25 1.97 -18.27 12.94
C PRO A 25 2.81 -17.04 12.56
N SER A 26 4.04 -16.95 13.06
CA SER A 26 4.99 -15.88 12.73
C SER A 26 5.53 -15.96 11.30
N GLU A 27 5.69 -17.15 10.72
CA GLU A 27 6.14 -17.34 9.33
C GLU A 27 5.03 -17.04 8.31
N VAL A 28 3.77 -17.34 8.66
CA VAL A 28 2.63 -16.87 7.86
C VAL A 28 2.60 -15.34 7.85
N GLN A 29 2.86 -14.70 9.01
CA GLN A 29 2.96 -13.25 9.14
C GLN A 29 4.12 -12.63 8.34
N LEU A 30 5.28 -13.30 8.31
CA LEU A 30 6.49 -12.87 7.58
C LEU A 30 6.40 -13.10 6.06
N SER A 31 5.68 -14.12 5.60
CA SER A 31 5.40 -14.32 4.17
C SER A 31 4.45 -13.25 3.60
N LEU A 32 3.56 -12.71 4.44
CA LEU A 32 2.75 -11.53 4.15
C LEU A 32 3.54 -10.21 4.25
N ARG A 33 4.85 -10.21 4.52
CA ARG A 33 5.70 -9.01 4.46
C ARG A 33 6.46 -8.85 3.15
N ARG A 34 6.22 -9.74 2.16
CA ARG A 34 6.35 -9.41 0.73
C ARG A 34 5.05 -8.80 0.16
N ARG A 35 4.34 -8.02 0.98
CA ARG A 35 3.11 -7.34 0.59
C ARG A 35 3.46 -6.22 -0.39
N GLY A 36 3.22 -6.47 -1.67
CA GLY A 36 3.16 -5.40 -2.67
C GLY A 36 2.22 -4.32 -2.18
N MET A 37 2.66 -3.07 -2.24
CA MET A 37 1.82 -1.94 -1.89
C MET A 37 0.87 -1.69 -3.07
N PHE A 38 -0.39 -1.43 -2.77
CA PHE A 38 -1.37 -1.08 -3.80
C PHE A 38 -1.36 0.43 -3.97
N HIS A 39 -1.38 0.87 -5.22
CA HIS A 39 -1.32 2.27 -5.60
C HIS A 39 -2.48 2.59 -6.54
N ALA A 40 -2.98 3.82 -6.46
CA ALA A 40 -3.89 4.37 -7.45
C ALA A 40 -3.61 5.87 -7.66
N LEU A 41 -3.97 6.36 -8.84
CA LEU A 41 -3.81 7.75 -9.22
C LEU A 41 -5.09 8.27 -9.87
N ILE A 42 -5.58 9.40 -9.37
CA ILE A 42 -6.80 10.04 -9.81
C ILE A 42 -6.47 11.47 -10.25
N ARG A 43 -6.99 11.87 -11.42
CA ARG A 43 -7.01 13.26 -11.87
C ARG A 43 -8.42 13.80 -11.82
N THR A 44 -8.52 15.09 -11.54
CA THR A 44 -9.77 15.85 -11.58
C THR A 44 -9.49 17.24 -12.13
N HIS A 45 -10.54 18.00 -12.43
CA HIS A 45 -10.38 19.39 -12.87
C HIS A 45 -9.73 20.25 -11.77
N HIS A 46 -10.29 20.22 -10.57
CA HIS A 46 -9.78 20.94 -9.39
C HIS A 46 -10.16 20.24 -8.08
N ILE A 47 -9.38 20.53 -7.02
CA ILE A 47 -9.70 20.14 -5.65
C ILE A 47 -9.57 21.38 -4.75
N THR A 48 -10.63 22.17 -4.65
CA THR A 48 -10.66 23.43 -3.86
C THR A 48 -11.58 23.37 -2.65
N SER A 49 -12.50 22.39 -2.59
CA SER A 49 -13.44 22.28 -1.48
C SER A 49 -12.76 21.77 -0.20
N ARG A 50 -12.65 22.65 0.80
CA ARG A 50 -12.15 22.29 2.14
C ARG A 50 -12.96 21.18 2.81
N LYS A 51 -14.28 21.16 2.61
CA LYS A 51 -15.17 20.10 3.13
C LYS A 51 -14.80 18.74 2.54
N LYS A 52 -14.54 18.68 1.23
CA LYS A 52 -14.12 17.44 0.57
C LYS A 52 -12.70 17.04 0.99
N ALA A 53 -11.77 17.98 1.10
CA ALA A 53 -10.43 17.70 1.62
C ALA A 53 -10.46 17.14 3.06
N ALA A 54 -11.32 17.67 3.93
CA ALA A 54 -11.53 17.13 5.27
C ALA A 54 -12.11 15.71 5.25
N ALA A 55 -13.09 15.43 4.37
CA ALA A 55 -13.62 14.08 4.18
C ALA A 55 -12.54 13.09 3.73
N LEU A 56 -11.64 13.50 2.81
CA LEU A 56 -10.50 12.69 2.38
C LEU A 56 -9.50 12.46 3.51
N LYS A 57 -9.21 13.47 4.34
CA LYS A 57 -8.37 13.29 5.54
C LYS A 57 -8.95 12.25 6.49
N THR A 58 -10.27 12.28 6.72
CA THR A 58 -10.97 11.27 7.53
C THR A 58 -10.92 9.89 6.87
N ALA A 59 -11.18 9.81 5.57
CA ALA A 59 -11.12 8.56 4.82
C ALA A 59 -9.72 7.93 4.89
N ALA A 60 -8.65 8.73 4.84
CA ALA A 60 -7.28 8.24 4.92
C ALA A 60 -7.07 7.53 6.26
N LYS A 61 -7.43 8.21 7.35
CA LYS A 61 -7.36 7.67 8.72
C LYS A 61 -8.18 6.39 8.88
N THR A 62 -9.42 6.36 8.39
CA THR A 62 -10.27 5.18 8.51
C THR A 62 -9.75 3.99 7.70
N LEU A 63 -9.24 4.23 6.50
CA LEU A 63 -8.75 3.19 5.60
C LEU A 63 -7.28 2.83 5.84
N GLN A 64 -6.60 3.51 6.77
CA GLN A 64 -5.18 3.32 7.07
C GLN A 64 -4.31 3.40 5.79
N CYS A 65 -4.70 4.28 4.86
CA CYS A 65 -3.97 4.53 3.63
C CYS A 65 -3.19 5.84 3.73
N PHE A 66 -2.12 5.95 2.95
CA PHE A 66 -1.41 7.18 2.76
C PHE A 66 -1.86 7.83 1.45
N ALA A 67 -2.15 9.12 1.46
CA ALA A 67 -2.58 9.85 0.28
C ALA A 67 -1.82 11.16 0.11
N LEU A 68 -1.57 11.53 -1.14
CA LEU A 68 -1.10 12.85 -1.52
C LEU A 68 -2.20 13.56 -2.29
N LEU A 69 -2.43 14.82 -1.97
CA LEU A 69 -3.48 15.63 -2.56
C LEU A 69 -2.89 16.94 -3.08
N ARG A 70 -3.08 17.25 -4.36
CA ARG A 70 -2.83 18.59 -4.88
C ARG A 70 -4.12 19.41 -4.86
N SER A 71 -4.20 20.40 -3.98
CA SER A 71 -5.32 21.35 -3.91
C SER A 71 -4.98 22.67 -4.65
N GLY A 72 -6.01 23.47 -4.97
CA GLY A 72 -5.82 24.86 -5.43
C GLY A 72 -5.55 25.14 -6.91
N GLY A 73 -5.18 24.14 -7.74
CA GLY A 73 -4.89 24.36 -9.17
C GLY A 73 -5.56 23.35 -10.13
N VAL A 74 -5.43 23.59 -11.45
CA VAL A 74 -5.69 22.57 -12.50
C VAL A 74 -4.37 21.91 -12.87
N PRO A 75 -4.31 20.59 -13.09
CA PRO A 75 -5.31 19.60 -12.69
C PRO A 75 -5.29 19.33 -11.17
N GLY A 76 -6.44 18.99 -10.60
CA GLY A 76 -6.46 18.32 -9.30
C GLY A 76 -5.85 16.93 -9.43
N VAL A 77 -4.95 16.54 -8.53
CA VAL A 77 -4.31 15.21 -8.57
C VAL A 77 -4.37 14.60 -7.17
N MET A 78 -4.76 13.33 -7.11
CA MET A 78 -4.74 12.54 -5.90
C MET A 78 -3.99 11.25 -6.12
N TYR A 79 -3.05 10.95 -5.24
CA TYR A 79 -2.37 9.67 -5.16
C TYR A 79 -2.75 8.98 -3.86
N VAL A 80 -2.89 7.66 -3.89
CA VAL A 80 -3.11 6.85 -2.71
C VAL A 80 -2.23 5.59 -2.75
N GLN A 81 -1.74 5.19 -1.58
CA GLN A 81 -1.10 3.90 -1.37
C GLN A 81 -1.62 3.22 -0.09
N GLY A 82 -1.61 1.89 -0.10
CA GLY A 82 -1.96 1.11 1.09
C GLY A 82 -1.52 -0.35 0.97
N HIS A 83 -1.45 -1.02 2.12
CA HIS A 83 -1.11 -2.45 2.18
C HIS A 83 -2.25 -3.37 1.74
N GLU A 84 -3.49 -2.88 1.79
CA GLU A 84 -4.68 -3.66 1.47
C GLU A 84 -5.35 -3.11 0.21
N ARG A 85 -5.56 -3.98 -0.78
CA ARG A 85 -6.22 -3.62 -2.04
C ARG A 85 -7.62 -3.07 -1.79
N ALA A 86 -8.38 -3.70 -0.91
CA ALA A 86 -9.76 -3.30 -0.59
C ALA A 86 -9.81 -1.90 0.02
N ALA A 87 -8.85 -1.54 0.87
CA ALA A 87 -8.75 -0.18 1.44
C ALA A 87 -8.47 0.87 0.35
N VAL A 88 -7.53 0.58 -0.56
CA VAL A 88 -7.22 1.49 -1.68
C VAL A 88 -8.39 1.59 -2.66
N GLN A 89 -9.10 0.49 -2.93
CA GLN A 89 -10.31 0.53 -3.76
C GLN A 89 -11.41 1.37 -3.10
N LYS A 90 -11.67 1.16 -1.81
CA LYS A 90 -12.65 1.94 -1.05
C LYS A 90 -12.31 3.43 -1.01
N TRP A 91 -11.01 3.78 -1.01
CA TRP A 91 -10.57 5.16 -1.20
C TRP A 91 -10.99 5.70 -2.57
N VAL A 92 -10.73 4.96 -3.65
CA VAL A 92 -11.12 5.35 -5.01
C VAL A 92 -12.64 5.56 -5.10
N ASP A 93 -13.43 4.65 -4.51
CA ASP A 93 -14.88 4.75 -4.46
C ASP A 93 -15.34 6.00 -3.67
N THR A 94 -14.68 6.29 -2.54
CA THR A 94 -14.93 7.51 -1.74
C THR A 94 -14.65 8.77 -2.55
N VAL A 95 -13.55 8.82 -3.30
CA VAL A 95 -13.23 9.98 -4.15
C VAL A 95 -14.22 10.13 -5.30
N HIS A 96 -14.66 9.01 -5.88
CA HIS A 96 -15.65 9.00 -6.96
C HIS A 96 -17.00 9.58 -6.49
N ASP A 97 -17.45 9.20 -5.29
CA ASP A 97 -18.69 9.70 -4.68
C ASP A 97 -18.68 11.20 -4.37
N LEU A 98 -17.50 11.81 -4.24
CA LEU A 98 -17.37 13.27 -4.11
C LEU A 98 -17.68 14.02 -5.41
N ARG A 99 -17.93 13.32 -6.54
CA ARG A 99 -18.37 13.88 -7.83
C ARG A 99 -17.55 15.10 -8.25
N TYR A 100 -16.24 14.95 -8.33
CA TYR A 100 -15.38 15.99 -8.88
C TYR A 100 -15.61 16.12 -10.39
N LYS A 101 -15.50 17.35 -10.91
CA LYS A 101 -15.54 17.61 -12.35
C LYS A 101 -14.34 16.93 -13.02
N ASP A 102 -14.57 16.37 -14.21
CA ASP A 102 -13.58 15.67 -15.03
C ASP A 102 -12.81 14.59 -14.23
N TYR A 103 -13.53 13.85 -13.39
CA TYR A 103 -12.95 12.72 -12.66
C TYR A 103 -12.38 11.69 -13.65
N GLN A 104 -11.12 11.35 -13.48
CA GLN A 104 -10.42 10.33 -14.26
C GLN A 104 -9.57 9.46 -13.33
N LEU A 105 -9.88 8.17 -13.26
CA LEU A 105 -9.00 7.18 -12.66
C LEU A 105 -7.89 6.83 -13.65
N VAL A 106 -6.79 7.60 -13.61
CA VAL A 106 -5.71 7.47 -14.60
C VAL A 106 -4.80 6.28 -14.36
N ALA A 107 -4.70 5.84 -13.12
CA ALA A 107 -4.09 4.56 -12.79
C ALA A 107 -5.01 3.81 -11.82
N PRO A 108 -5.59 2.66 -12.24
CA PRO A 108 -6.41 1.85 -11.37
C PRO A 108 -5.57 1.24 -10.24
N VAL A 109 -6.27 0.70 -9.24
CA VAL A 109 -5.62 0.04 -8.09
C VAL A 109 -4.73 -1.10 -8.57
N LYS A 110 -3.41 -0.92 -8.47
CA LYS A 110 -2.41 -1.88 -8.93
C LYS A 110 -1.36 -2.11 -7.86
N ALA A 111 -0.98 -3.38 -7.66
CA ALA A 111 0.20 -3.70 -6.88
C ALA A 111 1.43 -3.35 -7.71
N LEU A 112 2.27 -2.44 -7.22
CA LEU A 112 3.54 -2.13 -7.87
C LEU A 112 4.64 -2.89 -7.13
N ALA A 113 5.40 -3.69 -7.88
CA ALA A 113 6.65 -4.21 -7.38
C ALA A 113 7.56 -3.01 -7.12
N LYS A 114 8.10 -2.91 -5.90
CA LYS A 114 9.09 -1.88 -5.59
C LYS A 114 10.24 -2.04 -6.59
N CYS A 115 10.59 -0.98 -7.32
CA CYS A 115 11.80 -1.00 -8.13
C CYS A 115 12.99 -1.30 -7.20
N GLN A 116 13.69 -2.40 -7.45
CA GLN A 116 14.79 -2.89 -6.62
C GLN A 116 16.03 -1.98 -6.64
N ASP A 117 16.05 -0.96 -7.51
CA ASP A 117 17.21 -0.11 -7.77
C ASP A 117 17.45 1.06 -6.80
N LYS A 118 16.56 1.31 -5.83
CA LYS A 118 16.85 2.31 -4.78
C LYS A 118 16.88 1.67 -3.40
N PRO A 119 17.94 1.91 -2.60
CA PRO A 119 17.98 1.48 -1.21
C PRO A 119 16.75 2.05 -0.52
N GLN A 120 16.09 1.18 0.24
CA GLN A 120 14.87 1.46 0.97
C GLN A 120 15.05 2.74 1.77
N ASN A 121 14.56 3.87 1.26
CA ASN A 121 14.01 4.83 2.17
C ASN A 121 12.77 4.13 2.69
N ASN A 122 12.82 3.73 3.97
CA ASN A 122 11.66 3.21 4.68
C ASN A 122 10.46 4.02 4.21
N ASP A 123 9.48 3.37 3.59
CA ASP A 123 8.23 4.03 3.26
C ASP A 123 7.47 4.17 4.59
N ASP A 124 8.05 4.97 5.48
CA ASP A 124 7.55 5.45 6.76
C ASP A 124 6.46 6.49 6.51
N SER A 125 5.76 6.38 5.37
CA SER A 125 4.54 7.13 5.11
C SER A 125 3.52 6.65 6.14
N PRO A 126 3.19 7.45 7.17
CA PRO A 126 2.35 6.97 8.26
C PRO A 126 0.97 6.64 7.71
N ALA A 127 0.52 5.40 7.91
CA ALA A 127 -0.82 4.97 7.57
C ALA A 127 -1.85 5.94 8.17
N GLY A 128 -2.87 6.30 7.39
CA GLY A 128 -3.87 7.27 7.85
C GLY A 128 -3.55 8.73 7.59
N THR A 129 -2.54 9.01 6.76
CA THR A 129 -2.08 10.39 6.51
C THR A 129 -2.47 10.86 5.12
N LEU A 130 -2.96 12.09 5.05
CA LEU A 130 -3.15 12.81 3.81
C LEU A 130 -2.29 14.08 3.84
N VAL A 131 -1.35 14.16 2.91
CA VAL A 131 -0.47 15.33 2.75
C VAL A 131 -0.94 16.14 1.55
N GLU A 132 -1.09 17.44 1.74
CA GLU A 132 -1.38 18.37 0.66
C GLU A 132 -0.08 18.89 0.05
N VAL A 133 -0.01 18.96 -1.28
CA VAL A 133 1.12 19.50 -2.04
C VAL A 133 0.64 20.63 -2.94
N ASP A 134 1.49 21.63 -3.15
CA ASP A 134 1.08 22.86 -3.86
C ASP A 134 1.22 22.71 -5.38
N SER A 135 2.11 21.83 -5.83
CA SER A 135 2.45 21.70 -7.25
C SER A 135 2.57 20.25 -7.74
N VAL A 136 2.34 20.08 -9.05
CA VAL A 136 2.57 18.79 -9.74
C VAL A 136 4.06 18.39 -9.67
N LYS A 137 4.96 19.38 -9.69
CA LYS A 137 6.41 19.17 -9.55
C LYS A 137 6.77 18.59 -8.18
N GLU A 138 6.18 19.12 -7.12
CA GLU A 138 6.38 18.60 -5.77
C GLU A 138 5.83 17.17 -5.63
N MET A 139 4.65 16.89 -6.21
CA MET A 139 4.13 15.53 -6.28
C MET A 139 5.10 14.60 -7.03
N ALA A 140 5.71 15.05 -8.13
CA ALA A 140 6.74 14.32 -8.87
C ALA A 140 7.90 13.91 -7.96
N SER A 141 8.44 14.87 -7.20
CA SER A 141 9.53 14.63 -6.25
C SER A 141 9.13 13.62 -5.18
N GLN A 142 7.90 13.68 -4.67
CA GLN A 142 7.38 12.68 -3.73
C GLN A 142 7.27 11.28 -4.38
N MET A 143 6.95 11.18 -5.66
CA MET A 143 6.94 9.89 -6.39
C MET A 143 8.36 9.38 -6.66
N GLU A 144 9.31 10.26 -6.92
CA GLU A 144 10.72 9.90 -7.16
C GLU A 144 11.39 9.32 -5.92
N ILE A 145 11.15 9.93 -4.76
CA ILE A 145 11.62 9.43 -3.46
C ILE A 145 11.07 8.01 -3.20
N ARG A 146 9.83 7.74 -3.65
CA ARG A 146 9.15 6.45 -3.51
C ARG A 146 9.50 5.43 -4.61
N GLY A 147 10.31 5.82 -5.60
CA GLY A 147 10.63 4.94 -6.75
C GLY A 147 9.47 4.73 -7.73
N LEU A 148 8.43 5.58 -7.68
CA LEU A 148 7.22 5.50 -8.50
C LEU A 148 7.20 6.50 -9.66
N LEU A 149 8.28 7.28 -9.84
CA LEU A 149 8.32 8.36 -10.83
C LEU A 149 7.97 7.90 -12.25
N ARG A 150 8.53 6.77 -12.70
CA ARG A 150 8.26 6.23 -14.04
C ARG A 150 6.78 5.91 -14.23
N TRP A 151 6.19 5.17 -13.28
CA TRP A 151 4.76 4.83 -13.29
C TRP A 151 3.89 6.09 -13.28
N TRP A 152 4.23 7.07 -12.43
CA TRP A 152 3.50 8.33 -12.34
C TRP A 152 3.57 9.14 -13.64
N ARG A 153 4.74 9.20 -14.30
CA ARG A 153 4.89 9.90 -15.59
C ARG A 153 4.05 9.27 -16.68
N VAL A 154 4.01 7.93 -16.77
CA VAL A 154 3.15 7.22 -17.73
C VAL A 154 1.67 7.47 -17.42
N ALA A 155 1.26 7.31 -16.15
CA ALA A 155 -0.13 7.54 -15.74
C ALA A 155 -0.60 8.99 -15.95
N MET A 156 0.28 9.96 -15.78
CA MET A 156 -0.01 11.38 -16.04
C MET A 156 0.04 11.75 -17.52
N GLY A 157 0.54 10.87 -18.41
CA GLY A 157 0.72 11.15 -19.84
C GLY A 157 1.96 12.02 -20.16
N PHE A 158 2.93 12.12 -19.25
CA PHE A 158 4.21 12.79 -19.48
C PHE A 158 5.26 11.90 -20.16
N ALA A 159 4.98 10.61 -20.25
CA ALA A 159 5.79 9.63 -20.95
C ALA A 159 4.85 8.63 -21.65
N HIS A 160 5.29 8.15 -22.80
CA HIS A 160 4.69 6.99 -23.45
C HIS A 160 5.47 5.74 -23.01
N GLU A 161 4.77 4.62 -22.90
CA GLU A 161 5.38 3.33 -22.55
C GLU A 161 6.29 2.81 -23.66
#